data_AF-A0A7Z7B0E7-F1
#
_entry.id   AF-A0A7Z7B0E7-F1
#
_cell.length_a   1.000
_cell.length_b   1.000
_cell.length_c   1.000
_cell.angle_alpha   90.00
_cell.angle_beta   90.00
_cell.angle_gamma   90.00
#
_symmetry.space_group_name_H-M   'P 1'
#
loop_
_entity.id
_entity.type
_entity.pdbx_description
1 polymer ?
#
loop_
_entity_poly.entity_id
_entity_poly.type
_entity_poly.pdbx_seq_one_letter_code
_entity_poly.pdbx_strand_id
1 'polypeptide(L)'
;MNFKIILLAGLVLTIIIGIAGTSYAAISDTIGDFDSQDISSLDVSTDGNNLYITITCTEDVADYSFYGAVFIDTDKNVLTGYADNGADYVYQFSYMSIIYSEPMVTTTLNDNTLYSDSIYAQGNQIFITLPLSALGNDDGNMNVVVALHDQMVKALDFDRAPDQGVFNTATGSVETSGLDLAGGTVTDKIGDTSSADIREMSASVTNDVLNVEVIYNQNIESSGYSYGEDITGWISIDADQKLATGFTNTEQAPPTFGVDYRIEYAVGALTGTDANIKMIKTGSEMAKLGYSDTRSTPIGVPYNDATFKVSGNKVFLGIPLSMLGNDDGNMYITADSFSLQGSLGGEMDSVPDYGQGALNTADGSIKPLLAYGADKKTLTDAAGDSTGFGYDGDDIISADIGFTDNIMLITIAYASLELDDGAITTVYFDTNQDNSPDYMLSFGLYNGDLSGTMFGMYNGKYSVREATHLITMQGNKMYLSIPAEFLPDDGNMDIFIETALVPYGTKIPGSKRAETGTVYINPDSDGRSLYDRAPDAGVFTIGANGNFQNGNNNNVQQDGQGEEGPGFSGLMSVAAVVASLYIMRKIK
;
A
#
# COMPACT_ATOMS: atom_id res chain seq x y z
N MET A 1 81.40 -10.91 4.55
CA MET A 1 80.63 -9.99 3.68
C MET A 1 80.41 -10.69 2.35
N ASN A 2 79.24 -10.90 1.76
CA ASN A 2 77.86 -10.56 2.11
C ASN A 2 76.97 -11.66 1.50
N PHE A 3 76.71 -12.74 2.25
CA PHE A 3 75.73 -13.78 1.87
C PHE A 3 74.36 -13.56 2.54
N LYS A 4 74.19 -12.43 3.25
CA LYS A 4 72.95 -12.08 3.98
C LYS A 4 72.04 -11.08 3.25
N ILE A 5 72.42 -10.59 2.07
CA ILE A 5 71.64 -9.55 1.35
C ILE A 5 70.79 -10.14 0.21
N ILE A 6 71.12 -11.33 -0.31
CA ILE A 6 70.38 -11.92 -1.44
C ILE A 6 69.14 -12.70 -0.98
N LEU A 7 69.13 -13.23 0.25
CA LEU A 7 67.94 -13.92 0.79
C LEU A 7 66.82 -12.97 1.24
N LEU A 8 67.12 -11.69 1.47
CA LEU A 8 66.11 -10.70 1.88
C LEU A 8 65.42 -10.05 0.67
N ALA A 9 66.14 -9.89 -0.46
CA ALA A 9 65.55 -9.40 -1.70
C ALA A 9 64.64 -10.44 -2.39
N GLY A 10 64.92 -11.74 -2.19
CA GLY A 10 64.08 -12.83 -2.70
C GLY A 10 62.88 -13.20 -1.82
N LEU A 11 62.86 -12.78 -0.55
CA LEU A 11 61.73 -13.02 0.36
C LEU A 11 60.74 -11.84 0.39
N VAL A 12 61.19 -10.64 0.04
CA VAL A 12 60.33 -9.44 -0.06
C VAL A 12 59.63 -9.35 -1.42
N LEU A 13 60.12 -10.03 -2.45
CA LEU A 13 59.46 -10.06 -3.77
C LEU A 13 58.34 -11.12 -3.90
N THR A 14 58.15 -11.97 -2.89
CA THR A 14 57.07 -12.98 -2.85
C THR A 14 55.85 -12.51 -2.04
N ILE A 15 55.86 -11.27 -1.52
CA ILE A 15 54.74 -10.67 -0.76
C ILE A 15 54.12 -9.46 -1.52
N ILE A 16 54.66 -9.10 -2.69
CA ILE A 16 54.13 -8.02 -3.54
C ILE A 16 53.94 -8.53 -4.97
N ILE A 17 53.23 -9.66 -5.11
CA ILE A 17 52.48 -10.00 -6.30
C ILE A 17 51.02 -9.96 -5.85
N GLY A 18 50.23 -9.08 -6.48
CA GLY A 18 48.94 -8.61 -6.01
C GLY A 18 48.07 -9.69 -5.40
N ILE A 19 47.91 -9.60 -4.07
CA ILE A 19 46.74 -10.16 -3.40
C ILE A 19 45.60 -9.27 -3.89
N ALA A 20 44.96 -9.64 -5.00
CA ALA A 20 43.55 -9.36 -5.14
C ALA A 20 42.93 -10.08 -3.94
N GLY A 21 42.66 -9.32 -2.88
CA GLY A 21 42.12 -9.87 -1.64
C GLY A 21 40.80 -10.49 -1.99
N THR A 22 40.74 -11.82 -1.98
CA THR A 22 39.45 -12.49 -2.03
C THR A 22 38.73 -12.15 -0.74
N SER A 23 37.75 -11.26 -0.78
CA SER A 23 36.85 -11.11 0.36
C SER A 23 35.94 -12.33 0.38
N TYR A 24 35.76 -12.88 1.57
CA TYR A 24 34.99 -14.09 1.82
C TYR A 24 34.18 -13.84 3.08
N ALA A 25 32.89 -14.13 3.00
CA ALA A 25 31.93 -13.99 4.08
C ALA A 25 30.96 -15.18 4.04
N ALA A 26 30.50 -15.63 5.20
CA ALA A 26 29.59 -16.77 5.32
C ALA A 26 28.63 -16.61 6.49
N ILE A 27 27.42 -17.13 6.33
CA ILE A 27 26.39 -17.23 7.38
C ILE A 27 25.82 -18.65 7.45
N SER A 28 25.31 -19.02 8.62
CA SER A 28 24.51 -20.22 8.82
C SER A 28 23.03 -19.87 8.82
N ASP A 29 22.21 -20.80 8.35
CA ASP A 29 20.76 -20.72 8.24
C ASP A 29 20.09 -21.77 9.14
N THR A 30 18.81 -21.60 9.47
CA THR A 30 18.14 -22.48 10.44
C THR A 30 17.66 -23.79 9.79
N ILE A 31 18.46 -24.84 9.91
CA ILE A 31 18.07 -26.19 9.45
C ILE A 31 16.66 -26.61 9.91
N GLY A 32 15.83 -27.01 8.95
CA GLY A 32 14.50 -27.58 9.16
C GLY A 32 13.39 -26.55 9.37
N ASP A 33 13.64 -25.29 9.00
CA ASP A 33 12.61 -24.27 8.83
C ASP A 33 11.86 -24.37 7.49
N PHE A 34 12.44 -25.10 6.51
CA PHE A 34 11.78 -25.51 5.26
C PHE A 34 11.86 -27.03 5.01
N ASP A 35 10.94 -27.57 4.22
CA ASP A 35 10.86 -29.02 3.97
C ASP A 35 11.87 -29.50 2.90
N SER A 36 12.05 -28.74 1.82
CA SER A 36 12.96 -29.02 0.69
C SER A 36 12.85 -27.88 -0.35
N GLN A 37 13.92 -27.25 -0.86
CA GLN A 37 15.34 -27.40 -0.52
C GLN A 37 15.73 -26.50 0.65
N ASP A 38 15.98 -27.11 1.81
CA ASP A 38 16.34 -26.47 3.09
C ASP A 38 17.83 -26.06 3.09
N ILE A 39 18.09 -24.76 3.12
CA ILE A 39 19.36 -24.06 3.12
C ILE A 39 19.92 -24.13 4.54
N SER A 40 21.21 -24.39 4.63
CA SER A 40 21.93 -24.52 5.91
C SER A 40 23.05 -23.50 6.05
N SER A 41 23.57 -23.01 4.93
CA SER A 41 24.54 -21.92 4.90
C SER A 41 24.61 -21.23 3.55
N LEU A 42 25.00 -19.96 3.61
CA LEU A 42 25.28 -19.12 2.45
C LEU A 42 26.70 -18.57 2.56
N ASP A 43 27.52 -18.85 1.55
CA ASP A 43 28.86 -18.30 1.40
C ASP A 43 28.92 -17.36 0.19
N VAL A 44 29.45 -16.15 0.40
CA VAL A 44 29.67 -15.18 -0.68
C VAL A 44 31.12 -14.72 -0.67
N SER A 45 31.75 -14.73 -1.84
CA SER A 45 33.12 -14.25 -2.02
C SER A 45 33.31 -13.54 -3.35
N THR A 46 34.36 -12.74 -3.47
CA THR A 46 34.74 -12.13 -4.74
C THR A 46 36.24 -12.25 -4.96
N ASP A 47 36.68 -12.40 -6.21
CA ASP A 47 38.10 -12.32 -6.60
C ASP A 47 38.48 -10.95 -7.21
N GLY A 48 37.56 -9.99 -7.16
CA GLY A 48 37.67 -8.67 -7.80
C GLY A 48 37.24 -8.63 -9.26
N ASN A 49 36.91 -9.76 -9.88
CA ASN A 49 36.30 -9.85 -11.21
C ASN A 49 34.92 -10.53 -11.17
N ASN A 50 34.77 -11.55 -10.34
CA ASN A 50 33.54 -12.32 -10.19
C ASN A 50 33.09 -12.36 -8.73
N LEU A 51 31.78 -12.33 -8.55
CA LEU A 51 31.08 -12.71 -7.34
C LEU A 51 30.79 -14.22 -7.41
N TYR A 52 31.17 -14.93 -6.35
CA TYR A 52 30.91 -16.35 -6.16
C TYR A 52 29.95 -16.52 -5.00
N ILE A 53 28.83 -17.21 -5.23
CA ILE A 53 27.81 -17.50 -4.23
C ILE A 53 27.71 -19.03 -4.14
N THR A 54 27.87 -19.56 -2.94
CA THR A 54 27.67 -20.99 -2.66
C THR A 54 26.53 -21.14 -1.67
N ILE A 55 25.48 -21.84 -2.10
CA ILE A 55 24.31 -22.14 -1.29
C ILE A 55 24.43 -23.60 -0.89
N THR A 56 24.46 -23.89 0.41
CA THR A 56 24.58 -25.26 0.92
C THR A 56 23.26 -25.69 1.53
N CYS A 57 22.64 -26.71 0.96
CA CYS A 57 21.39 -27.30 1.44
C CYS A 57 21.67 -28.47 2.41
N THR A 58 20.68 -28.87 3.19
CA THR A 58 20.75 -30.03 4.09
C THR A 58 20.72 -31.35 3.34
N GLU A 59 20.06 -31.37 2.19
CA GLU A 59 19.90 -32.52 1.30
C GLU A 59 20.72 -32.39 0.01
N ASP A 60 20.89 -33.52 -0.69
CA ASP A 60 21.53 -33.52 -2.01
C ASP A 60 20.59 -32.86 -3.02
N VAL A 61 21.07 -31.84 -3.74
CA VAL A 61 20.29 -31.08 -4.72
C VAL A 61 20.70 -31.38 -6.15
N ALA A 62 21.86 -32.03 -6.37
CA ALA A 62 22.39 -32.27 -7.71
C ALA A 62 21.51 -33.22 -8.54
N ASP A 63 20.78 -34.12 -7.87
CA ASP A 63 19.89 -35.10 -8.48
C ASP A 63 18.43 -34.62 -8.61
N TYR A 64 18.08 -33.46 -8.04
CA TYR A 64 16.71 -32.93 -8.00
C TYR A 64 16.53 -31.71 -8.92
N SER A 65 15.27 -31.37 -9.19
CA SER A 65 14.95 -30.11 -9.88
C SER A 65 14.61 -29.04 -8.84
N PHE A 66 15.21 -27.87 -8.99
CA PHE A 66 15.04 -26.75 -8.07
C PHE A 66 15.10 -25.42 -8.82
N TYR A 67 14.57 -24.40 -8.19
CA TYR A 67 14.44 -23.04 -8.69
C TYR A 67 14.85 -22.10 -7.58
N GLY A 68 15.26 -20.89 -7.96
CA GLY A 68 15.59 -19.90 -6.97
C GLY A 68 15.92 -18.55 -7.58
N ALA A 69 16.13 -17.61 -6.67
CA ALA A 69 16.59 -16.28 -6.99
C ALA A 69 17.67 -15.84 -6.00
N VAL A 70 18.61 -15.05 -6.49
CA VAL A 70 19.53 -14.26 -5.67
C VAL A 70 19.19 -12.80 -5.88
N PHE A 71 18.81 -12.13 -4.80
CA PHE A 71 18.59 -10.69 -4.75
C PHE A 71 19.89 -10.03 -4.29
N ILE A 72 20.42 -9.13 -5.12
CA ILE A 72 21.70 -8.45 -4.89
C ILE A 72 21.44 -6.94 -4.92
N ASP A 73 21.64 -6.32 -3.78
CA ASP A 73 21.59 -4.87 -3.58
C ASP A 73 23.02 -4.33 -3.47
N THR A 74 23.41 -3.49 -4.43
CA THR A 74 24.78 -2.98 -4.58
C THR A 74 24.95 -1.59 -4.00
N ASP A 75 23.90 -0.78 -4.02
CA ASP A 75 23.92 0.57 -3.44
C ASP A 75 23.45 0.61 -1.97
N LYS A 76 22.96 -0.52 -1.45
CA LYS A 76 22.44 -0.71 -0.09
C LYS A 76 21.23 0.18 0.20
N ASN A 77 20.55 0.61 -0.84
CA ASN A 77 19.36 1.42 -0.75
C ASN A 77 18.16 0.58 -1.15
N VAL A 78 17.50 0.04 -0.13
CA VAL A 78 16.31 -0.82 -0.25
C VAL A 78 15.09 -0.13 -0.90
N LEU A 79 15.15 1.20 -1.15
CA LEU A 79 14.11 1.93 -1.89
C LEU A 79 14.37 2.00 -3.41
N THR A 80 15.51 1.52 -3.87
CA THR A 80 15.90 1.46 -5.28
C THR A 80 16.02 0.02 -5.75
N GLY A 81 16.28 -0.17 -7.05
CA GLY A 81 16.56 -1.48 -7.62
C GLY A 81 15.61 -1.94 -8.72
N TYR A 82 15.80 -3.18 -9.15
CA TYR A 82 15.04 -3.83 -10.21
C TYR A 82 13.59 -4.03 -9.79
N ALA A 83 12.65 -3.51 -10.57
CA ALA A 83 11.22 -3.63 -10.29
C ALA A 83 10.79 -3.15 -8.88
N ASP A 84 11.54 -2.19 -8.32
CA ASP A 84 11.28 -1.57 -7.01
C ASP A 84 11.20 -2.58 -5.84
N ASN A 85 11.99 -3.65 -5.89
CA ASN A 85 12.03 -4.70 -4.87
C ASN A 85 13.21 -4.59 -3.88
N GLY A 86 13.94 -3.47 -3.90
CA GLY A 86 15.10 -3.24 -3.04
C GLY A 86 16.41 -3.85 -3.54
N ALA A 87 16.38 -4.70 -4.57
CA ALA A 87 17.58 -5.32 -5.12
C ALA A 87 17.91 -4.76 -6.51
N ASP A 88 19.12 -4.22 -6.69
CA ASP A 88 19.59 -3.74 -8.00
C ASP A 88 19.60 -4.83 -9.07
N TYR A 89 19.93 -6.06 -8.65
CA TYR A 89 20.02 -7.22 -9.52
C TYR A 89 19.32 -8.43 -8.93
N VAL A 90 18.45 -9.05 -9.72
CA VAL A 90 17.82 -10.33 -9.41
C VAL A 90 18.35 -11.37 -10.39
N TYR A 91 19.16 -12.31 -9.86
CA TYR A 91 19.62 -13.47 -10.60
C TYR A 91 18.67 -14.63 -10.38
N GLN A 92 17.87 -14.95 -11.40
CA GLN A 92 16.91 -16.05 -11.35
C GLN A 92 17.51 -17.28 -12.02
N PHE A 93 17.28 -18.45 -11.43
CA PHE A 93 17.77 -19.70 -11.99
C PHE A 93 16.77 -20.84 -11.83
N SER A 94 16.87 -21.77 -12.77
CA SER A 94 16.19 -23.06 -12.77
C SER A 94 17.22 -24.11 -13.10
N TYR A 95 17.23 -25.17 -12.30
CA TYR A 95 18.01 -26.37 -12.52
C TYR A 95 17.04 -27.54 -12.62
N MET A 96 16.99 -28.18 -13.79
CA MET A 96 16.18 -29.36 -14.01
C MET A 96 17.08 -30.56 -14.25
N SER A 97 17.17 -31.43 -13.24
CA SER A 97 17.88 -32.71 -13.34
C SER A 97 17.21 -33.63 -14.36
N ILE A 98 17.99 -34.18 -15.29
CA ILE A 98 17.52 -35.12 -16.31
C ILE A 98 18.28 -36.43 -16.15
N ILE A 99 17.54 -37.51 -15.93
CA ILE A 99 18.12 -38.85 -15.79
C ILE A 99 18.89 -39.20 -17.08
N TYR A 100 20.19 -39.50 -16.93
CA TYR A 100 21.13 -39.87 -18.01
C TYR A 100 21.49 -38.75 -19.00
N SER A 101 21.31 -37.48 -18.64
CA SER A 101 21.73 -36.32 -19.45
C SER A 101 22.36 -35.25 -18.56
N GLU A 102 23.03 -34.29 -19.19
CA GLU A 102 23.33 -33.01 -18.53
C GLU A 102 22.02 -32.32 -18.11
N PRO A 103 22.01 -31.64 -16.96
CA PRO A 103 20.85 -30.92 -16.46
C PRO A 103 20.47 -29.78 -17.42
N MET A 104 19.18 -29.49 -17.50
CA MET A 104 18.72 -28.28 -18.17
C MET A 104 18.78 -27.12 -17.20
N VAL A 105 19.55 -26.09 -17.58
CA VAL A 105 19.76 -24.89 -16.78
C VAL A 105 19.20 -23.69 -17.52
N THR A 106 18.42 -22.86 -16.83
CA THR A 106 18.04 -21.53 -17.33
C THR A 106 18.40 -20.48 -16.30
N THR A 107 19.00 -19.39 -16.75
CA THR A 107 19.50 -18.31 -15.89
C THR A 107 19.16 -16.96 -16.49
N THR A 108 18.75 -16.02 -15.65
CA THR A 108 18.53 -14.62 -16.05
C THR A 108 19.09 -13.67 -15.00
N LEU A 109 19.42 -12.46 -15.42
CA LEU A 109 19.75 -11.33 -14.56
C LEU A 109 18.89 -10.15 -14.98
N ASN A 110 18.00 -9.69 -14.10
CA ASN A 110 17.00 -8.66 -14.42
C ASN A 110 16.25 -9.00 -15.73
N ASP A 111 15.76 -10.24 -15.80
CA ASP A 111 15.05 -10.87 -16.95
C ASP A 111 15.86 -11.01 -18.25
N ASN A 112 17.14 -10.62 -18.26
CA ASN A 112 18.04 -10.86 -19.40
C ASN A 112 18.70 -12.22 -19.28
N THR A 113 18.55 -13.06 -20.31
CA THR A 113 19.17 -14.39 -20.35
C THR A 113 20.70 -14.31 -20.20
N LEU A 114 21.24 -15.11 -19.28
CA LEU A 114 22.68 -15.28 -19.08
C LEU A 114 23.18 -16.58 -19.74
N TYR A 115 24.50 -16.75 -19.80
CA TYR A 115 25.12 -18.01 -20.23
C TYR A 115 24.84 -19.11 -19.19
N SER A 116 24.63 -20.35 -19.65
CA SER A 116 24.32 -21.52 -18.81
C SER A 116 25.38 -21.85 -17.77
N ASP A 117 26.63 -21.44 -18.01
CA ASP A 117 27.80 -21.82 -17.21
C ASP A 117 27.94 -20.98 -15.93
N SER A 118 26.99 -20.08 -15.64
CA SER A 118 26.98 -19.25 -14.43
C SER A 118 26.50 -20.00 -13.19
N ILE A 119 25.99 -21.22 -13.33
CA ILE A 119 25.52 -22.06 -12.22
C ILE A 119 25.86 -23.53 -12.46
N TYR A 120 26.21 -24.23 -11.38
CA TYR A 120 26.24 -25.69 -11.35
C TYR A 120 25.90 -26.21 -9.94
N ALA A 121 25.36 -27.43 -9.86
CA ALA A 121 25.06 -28.09 -8.61
C ALA A 121 25.96 -29.32 -8.43
N GLN A 122 26.41 -29.57 -7.19
CA GLN A 122 27.21 -30.74 -6.84
C GLN A 122 26.93 -31.18 -5.41
N GLY A 123 26.40 -32.39 -5.24
CA GLY A 123 25.94 -32.87 -3.93
C GLY A 123 24.91 -31.92 -3.36
N ASN A 124 25.11 -31.49 -2.11
CA ASN A 124 24.23 -30.56 -1.41
C ASN A 124 24.56 -29.07 -1.66
N GLN A 125 25.34 -28.73 -2.69
CA GLN A 125 25.78 -27.36 -2.93
C GLN A 125 25.38 -26.86 -4.32
N ILE A 126 24.94 -25.62 -4.37
CA ILE A 126 24.68 -24.84 -5.58
C ILE A 126 25.74 -23.75 -5.67
N PHE A 127 26.45 -23.69 -6.79
CA PHE A 127 27.50 -22.72 -7.04
C PHE A 127 27.07 -21.77 -8.14
N ILE A 128 27.10 -20.48 -7.85
CA ILE A 128 26.76 -19.41 -8.78
C ILE A 128 27.99 -18.50 -8.96
N THR A 129 28.31 -18.17 -10.20
CA THR A 129 29.38 -17.24 -10.56
C THR A 129 28.82 -16.10 -11.42
N LEU A 130 28.89 -14.87 -10.90
CA LEU A 130 28.44 -13.67 -11.60
C LEU A 130 29.62 -12.74 -11.85
N PRO A 131 29.86 -12.28 -13.09
CA PRO A 131 30.90 -11.30 -13.34
C PRO A 131 30.47 -9.95 -12.73
N LEU A 132 31.33 -9.31 -11.93
CA LEU A 132 31.05 -7.99 -11.34
C LEU A 132 30.77 -6.93 -12.40
N SER A 133 31.31 -7.10 -13.62
CA SER A 133 30.98 -6.24 -14.76
C SER A 133 29.50 -6.25 -15.16
N ALA A 134 28.76 -7.30 -14.84
CA ALA A 134 27.30 -7.37 -15.00
C ALA A 134 26.55 -6.73 -13.82
N LEU A 135 27.23 -6.51 -12.69
CA LEU A 135 26.73 -5.89 -11.47
C LEU A 135 27.29 -4.46 -11.30
N GLY A 136 27.45 -3.72 -12.40
CA GLY A 136 27.91 -2.33 -12.37
C GLY A 136 29.41 -2.11 -12.08
N ASN A 137 30.21 -3.17 -11.97
CA ASN A 137 31.59 -3.15 -11.46
C ASN A 137 31.68 -2.71 -9.99
N ASP A 138 30.73 -3.18 -9.17
CA ASP A 138 30.75 -3.01 -7.73
C ASP A 138 32.03 -3.60 -7.08
N ASP A 139 32.38 -3.12 -5.88
CA ASP A 139 33.57 -3.57 -5.15
C ASP A 139 33.35 -4.85 -4.33
N GLY A 140 32.16 -5.46 -4.42
CA GLY A 140 31.77 -6.68 -3.74
C GLY A 140 31.20 -6.45 -2.35
N ASN A 141 30.89 -5.19 -2.01
CA ASN A 141 30.23 -4.78 -0.78
C ASN A 141 28.72 -4.64 -0.99
N MET A 142 28.02 -5.76 -0.95
CA MET A 142 26.63 -5.90 -1.34
C MET A 142 25.79 -6.47 -0.19
N ASN A 143 24.49 -6.26 -0.27
CA ASN A 143 23.52 -7.00 0.52
C ASN A 143 22.91 -8.10 -0.35
N VAL A 144 22.86 -9.33 0.17
CA VAL A 144 22.44 -10.52 -0.57
C VAL A 144 21.34 -11.24 0.20
N VAL A 145 20.32 -11.68 -0.55
CA VAL A 145 19.31 -12.64 -0.10
C VAL A 145 19.21 -13.73 -1.15
N VAL A 146 19.13 -14.98 -0.70
CA VAL A 146 18.90 -16.14 -1.58
C VAL A 146 17.57 -16.76 -1.23
N ALA A 147 16.85 -17.22 -2.24
CA ALA A 147 15.66 -18.05 -2.04
C ALA A 147 15.70 -19.30 -2.93
N LEU A 148 15.24 -20.44 -2.39
CA LEU A 148 15.12 -21.72 -3.08
C LEU A 148 13.72 -22.32 -2.95
N HIS A 149 13.26 -22.97 -4.01
CA HIS A 149 12.00 -23.72 -4.03
C HIS A 149 11.96 -24.77 -5.14
N ASP A 150 10.96 -25.65 -5.08
CA ASP A 150 10.74 -26.72 -6.06
C ASP A 150 9.82 -26.32 -7.23
N GLN A 151 9.05 -25.23 -7.09
CA GLN A 151 8.09 -24.77 -8.12
C GLN A 151 8.79 -24.15 -9.34
N MET A 152 8.27 -24.32 -10.57
CA MET A 152 9.03 -23.93 -11.78
C MET A 152 8.91 -22.45 -12.23
N VAL A 153 7.99 -21.65 -11.66
CA VAL A 153 7.64 -20.33 -12.22
C VAL A 153 7.56 -19.24 -11.15
N LYS A 154 6.65 -19.43 -10.18
CA LYS A 154 6.41 -18.53 -9.07
C LYS A 154 6.26 -19.38 -7.84
N ALA A 155 6.95 -19.03 -6.76
CA ALA A 155 6.76 -19.63 -5.46
C ALA A 155 6.32 -18.56 -4.45
N LEU A 156 5.23 -18.88 -3.75
CA LEU A 156 4.68 -18.03 -2.70
C LEU A 156 5.27 -18.40 -1.33
N ASP A 157 5.70 -19.65 -1.18
CA ASP A 157 6.43 -20.15 -0.02
C ASP A 157 7.72 -20.79 -0.53
N PHE A 158 8.84 -20.49 0.12
CA PHE A 158 10.17 -20.86 -0.31
C PHE A 158 11.10 -20.78 0.89
N ASP A 159 12.23 -21.44 0.78
CA ASP A 159 13.29 -21.27 1.74
C ASP A 159 14.13 -20.03 1.41
N ARG A 160 14.61 -19.32 2.43
CA ARG A 160 15.28 -18.02 2.31
C ARG A 160 16.51 -17.99 3.21
N ALA A 161 17.66 -17.64 2.65
CA ALA A 161 18.90 -17.42 3.41
C ALA A 161 19.40 -15.97 3.26
N PRO A 162 19.65 -15.24 4.37
CA PRO A 162 19.32 -15.63 5.74
C PRO A 162 17.79 -15.80 5.93
N ASP A 163 17.31 -16.54 6.93
CA ASP A 163 15.86 -16.65 7.20
C ASP A 163 15.19 -15.26 7.33
N GLN A 164 15.93 -14.30 7.91
CA GLN A 164 15.48 -12.94 8.17
C GLN A 164 16.61 -11.91 7.97
N GLY A 165 16.27 -10.66 7.66
CA GLY A 165 17.26 -9.61 7.36
C GLY A 165 17.99 -9.82 6.02
N VAL A 166 19.14 -9.17 5.85
CA VAL A 166 19.96 -9.26 4.62
C VAL A 166 21.40 -9.64 4.94
N PHE A 167 22.04 -10.42 4.09
CA PHE A 167 23.45 -10.78 4.29
C PHE A 167 24.39 -9.73 3.72
N ASN A 168 25.12 -9.02 4.59
CA ASN A 168 26.10 -8.03 4.18
C ASN A 168 27.46 -8.70 3.91
N THR A 169 27.89 -8.69 2.65
CA THR A 169 29.09 -9.40 2.20
C THR A 169 30.40 -8.79 2.70
N ALA A 170 30.40 -7.50 3.09
CA ALA A 170 31.61 -6.85 3.59
C ALA A 170 31.84 -7.09 5.08
N THR A 171 30.78 -7.13 5.88
CA THR A 171 30.88 -7.40 7.32
C THR A 171 30.83 -8.90 7.63
N GLY A 172 30.23 -9.69 6.74
CA GLY A 172 29.96 -11.10 6.97
C GLY A 172 28.93 -11.34 8.07
N SER A 173 27.97 -10.42 8.21
CA SER A 173 26.89 -10.51 9.19
C SER A 173 25.53 -10.35 8.51
N VAL A 174 24.51 -10.94 9.12
CA VAL A 174 23.12 -10.59 8.83
C VAL A 174 22.82 -9.22 9.42
N GLU A 175 22.31 -8.32 8.60
CA GLU A 175 21.85 -7.00 8.99
C GLU A 175 20.32 -7.01 9.09
N THR A 176 19.82 -6.55 10.22
CA THR A 176 18.41 -6.24 10.46
C THR A 176 18.32 -4.78 10.91
N SER A 177 17.23 -4.13 10.57
CA SER A 177 16.99 -2.70 10.59
C SER A 177 15.55 -2.43 11.03
N GLY A 178 15.28 -2.60 12.32
CA GLY A 178 13.93 -2.48 12.82
C GLY A 178 13.81 -2.85 14.28
N LEU A 179 12.65 -2.54 14.86
CA LEU A 179 12.29 -3.02 16.20
C LEU A 179 11.59 -4.37 16.06
N ASP A 180 11.96 -5.32 16.90
CA ASP A 180 11.12 -6.50 17.12
C ASP A 180 9.91 -6.08 17.96
N LEU A 181 8.73 -6.20 17.36
CA LEU A 181 7.48 -5.88 18.00
C LEU A 181 6.69 -7.18 18.20
N ALA A 182 6.44 -7.51 19.46
CA ALA A 182 5.72 -8.74 19.81
C ALA A 182 4.30 -8.79 19.23
N GLY A 183 3.73 -7.62 18.92
CA GLY A 183 2.38 -7.47 18.39
C GLY A 183 1.33 -8.13 19.26
N GLY A 184 0.35 -8.76 18.64
CA GLY A 184 -0.74 -9.40 19.37
C GLY A 184 -1.67 -10.23 18.52
N THR A 185 -2.68 -10.76 19.21
CA THR A 185 -3.72 -11.62 18.64
C THR A 185 -5.07 -11.04 18.98
N VAL A 186 -5.93 -10.95 17.97
CA VAL A 186 -7.34 -10.58 18.10
C VAL A 186 -8.20 -11.76 17.67
N THR A 187 -9.21 -12.06 18.48
CA THR A 187 -10.18 -13.12 18.19
C THR A 187 -11.47 -12.50 17.71
N ASP A 188 -12.06 -13.13 16.71
CA ASP A 188 -13.34 -12.75 16.12
C ASP A 188 -14.44 -13.76 16.47
N LYS A 189 -15.69 -13.35 16.33
CA LYS A 189 -16.86 -14.10 16.75
C LYS A 189 -17.35 -15.05 15.65
N ILE A 190 -16.76 -16.25 15.67
CA ILE A 190 -17.16 -17.41 14.85
C ILE A 190 -18.67 -17.48 14.51
N GLY A 191 -18.97 -17.58 13.22
CA GLY A 191 -20.31 -17.84 12.66
C GLY A 191 -21.22 -16.62 12.62
N ASP A 192 -20.66 -15.42 12.69
CA ASP A 192 -21.34 -14.15 12.34
C ASP A 192 -21.38 -13.88 10.84
N THR A 193 -20.48 -14.49 10.05
CA THR A 193 -20.63 -14.69 8.61
C THR A 193 -20.95 -16.16 8.26
N SER A 194 -21.48 -16.39 7.05
CA SER A 194 -21.76 -17.75 6.55
C SER A 194 -20.61 -18.37 5.72
N SER A 195 -19.65 -17.55 5.31
CA SER A 195 -18.55 -17.92 4.42
C SER A 195 -17.32 -17.05 4.70
N ALA A 196 -16.12 -17.62 4.55
CA ALA A 196 -14.85 -16.95 4.80
C ALA A 196 -14.70 -16.37 6.24
N ASP A 197 -15.31 -17.06 7.20
CA ASP A 197 -15.40 -16.78 8.65
C ASP A 197 -14.02 -16.78 9.32
N ILE A 198 -13.50 -15.60 9.61
CA ILE A 198 -12.28 -15.36 10.35
C ILE A 198 -12.57 -15.61 11.83
N ARG A 199 -11.68 -16.34 12.49
CA ARG A 199 -11.76 -16.62 13.92
C ARG A 199 -10.71 -15.84 14.70
N GLU A 200 -9.56 -15.61 14.08
CA GLU A 200 -8.40 -15.04 14.77
C GLU A 200 -7.47 -14.41 13.75
N MET A 201 -6.93 -13.24 14.09
CA MET A 201 -5.80 -12.63 13.38
C MET A 201 -4.70 -12.34 14.39
N SER A 202 -3.46 -12.60 14.00
CA SER A 202 -2.30 -12.14 14.75
C SER A 202 -1.31 -11.44 13.84
N ALA A 203 -0.59 -10.48 14.40
CA ALA A 203 0.48 -9.78 13.71
C ALA A 203 1.64 -9.51 14.66
N SER A 204 2.86 -9.59 14.15
CA SER A 204 4.10 -9.24 14.86
C SER A 204 5.16 -8.76 13.87
N VAL A 205 6.16 -8.05 14.37
CA VAL A 205 7.34 -7.69 13.59
C VAL A 205 8.55 -8.36 14.19
N THR A 206 9.33 -9.07 13.37
CA THR A 206 10.57 -9.71 13.81
C THR A 206 11.59 -9.59 12.70
N ASN A 207 12.75 -9.01 13.01
CA ASN A 207 13.88 -8.85 12.09
C ASN A 207 13.46 -8.30 10.71
N ASP A 208 12.74 -7.17 10.73
CA ASP A 208 12.25 -6.42 9.56
C ASP A 208 11.20 -7.13 8.71
N VAL A 209 10.56 -8.15 9.25
CA VAL A 209 9.45 -8.83 8.60
C VAL A 209 8.19 -8.64 9.42
N LEU A 210 7.16 -8.05 8.79
CA LEU A 210 5.79 -8.10 9.28
C LEU A 210 5.24 -9.52 9.05
N ASN A 211 4.98 -10.22 10.14
CA ASN A 211 4.36 -11.54 10.13
C ASN A 211 2.88 -11.37 10.45
N VAL A 212 1.99 -11.85 9.56
CA VAL A 212 0.55 -11.87 9.78
C VAL A 212 0.03 -13.30 9.64
N GLU A 213 -0.72 -13.77 10.64
CA GLU A 213 -1.45 -15.03 10.58
C GLU A 213 -2.95 -14.73 10.64
N VAL A 214 -3.71 -15.25 9.67
CA VAL A 214 -5.18 -15.23 9.69
C VAL A 214 -5.69 -16.66 9.79
N ILE A 215 -6.49 -16.93 10.81
CA ILE A 215 -7.09 -18.23 11.07
C ILE A 215 -8.59 -18.16 10.78
N TYR A 216 -9.03 -19.03 9.89
CA TYR A 216 -10.43 -19.22 9.53
C TYR A 216 -11.08 -20.29 10.40
N ASN A 217 -12.39 -20.17 10.61
CA ASN A 217 -13.19 -21.21 11.25
C ASN A 217 -13.27 -22.48 10.38
N GLN A 218 -13.18 -22.31 9.05
CA GLN A 218 -13.28 -23.39 8.07
C GLN A 218 -11.94 -23.69 7.41
N ASN A 219 -11.79 -24.91 6.88
CA ASN A 219 -10.60 -25.27 6.11
C ASN A 219 -10.61 -24.59 4.74
N ILE A 220 -9.58 -23.82 4.44
CA ILE A 220 -9.43 -23.06 3.20
C ILE A 220 -8.44 -23.71 2.24
N GLU A 221 -7.56 -24.57 2.74
CA GLU A 221 -6.58 -25.27 1.91
C GLU A 221 -7.26 -26.31 1.02
N SER A 222 -7.09 -26.14 -0.29
CA SER A 222 -7.50 -27.13 -1.29
C SER A 222 -6.58 -28.34 -1.24
N SER A 223 -7.15 -29.54 -1.22
CA SER A 223 -6.42 -30.82 -1.27
C SER A 223 -7.06 -31.78 -2.26
N GLY A 224 -6.41 -32.92 -2.54
CA GLY A 224 -6.96 -33.95 -3.43
C GLY A 224 -8.31 -34.55 -2.99
N TYR A 225 -8.74 -34.32 -1.73
CA TYR A 225 -9.97 -34.87 -1.15
C TYR A 225 -10.93 -33.82 -0.59
N SER A 226 -10.54 -32.55 -0.57
CA SER A 226 -11.34 -31.43 -0.09
C SER A 226 -11.09 -30.23 -0.99
N TYR A 227 -12.15 -29.60 -1.47
CA TYR A 227 -11.98 -28.41 -2.30
C TYR A 227 -11.50 -27.19 -1.52
N GLY A 228 -11.53 -27.23 -0.18
CA GLY A 228 -11.39 -26.01 0.63
C GLY A 228 -12.55 -25.05 0.36
N GLU A 229 -12.64 -23.99 1.14
CA GLU A 229 -13.46 -22.84 0.79
C GLU A 229 -12.66 -21.88 -0.08
N ASP A 230 -13.21 -21.45 -1.22
CA ASP A 230 -12.57 -20.43 -2.04
C ASP A 230 -12.79 -19.05 -1.41
N ILE A 231 -11.70 -18.45 -0.93
CA ILE A 231 -11.72 -17.16 -0.24
C ILE A 231 -10.85 -16.14 -0.95
N THR A 232 -11.20 -14.87 -0.74
CA THR A 232 -10.33 -13.72 -1.01
C THR A 232 -10.24 -12.92 0.26
N GLY A 233 -9.03 -12.54 0.65
CA GLY A 233 -8.77 -11.75 1.84
C GLY A 233 -7.98 -10.48 1.52
N TRP A 234 -8.28 -9.43 2.27
CA TRP A 234 -7.60 -8.15 2.25
C TRP A 234 -7.01 -7.88 3.61
N ILE A 235 -5.69 -7.71 3.69
CA ILE A 235 -5.04 -7.15 4.88
C ILE A 235 -4.79 -5.68 4.61
N SER A 236 -5.50 -4.81 5.30
CA SER A 236 -5.33 -3.36 5.19
C SER A 236 -4.36 -2.87 6.27
N ILE A 237 -3.36 -2.12 5.86
CA ILE A 237 -2.26 -1.64 6.71
C ILE A 237 -2.23 -0.10 6.64
N ASP A 238 -2.31 0.51 7.80
CA ASP A 238 -2.05 1.94 8.05
C ASP A 238 -0.66 2.03 8.69
N ALA A 239 0.33 2.37 7.87
CA ALA A 239 1.74 2.34 8.28
C ALA A 239 2.10 3.62 9.02
N ASP A 240 1.57 4.77 8.59
CA ASP A 240 1.86 6.05 9.22
C ASP A 240 1.04 6.34 10.50
N GLN A 241 0.17 5.39 10.88
CA GLN A 241 -0.70 5.42 12.05
C GLN A 241 -1.73 6.57 12.06
N LYS A 242 -2.07 7.09 10.87
CA LYS A 242 -3.10 8.12 10.71
C LYS A 242 -4.29 7.54 9.97
N LEU A 243 -5.24 7.04 10.76
CA LEU A 243 -6.50 6.39 10.36
C LEU A 243 -7.39 7.05 9.28
N ALA A 244 -7.11 8.25 8.78
CA ALA A 244 -7.83 8.89 7.67
C ALA A 244 -6.93 9.27 6.48
N THR A 245 -5.68 8.80 6.44
CA THR A 245 -4.76 8.98 5.31
C THR A 245 -4.54 7.66 4.58
N GLY A 246 -4.06 7.73 3.34
CA GLY A 246 -3.83 6.56 2.50
C GLY A 246 -4.51 6.69 1.15
N PHE A 247 -4.47 5.63 0.34
CA PHE A 247 -5.01 5.66 -1.03
C PHE A 247 -6.47 5.22 -1.13
N THR A 248 -6.94 4.49 -0.12
CA THR A 248 -8.31 3.97 0.00
C THR A 248 -8.67 3.86 1.48
N ASN A 249 -9.93 3.56 1.77
CA ASN A 249 -10.40 3.16 3.09
C ASN A 249 -10.92 1.70 3.06
N THR A 250 -11.33 1.17 4.21
CA THR A 250 -11.97 -0.17 4.37
C THR A 250 -13.48 -0.16 4.09
N GLU A 251 -13.97 0.82 3.34
CA GLU A 251 -15.39 1.03 2.99
C GLU A 251 -16.32 1.18 4.21
N GLN A 252 -15.73 1.53 5.35
CA GLN A 252 -16.46 1.82 6.58
C GLN A 252 -17.30 3.10 6.42
N ALA A 253 -18.39 3.16 7.18
CA ALA A 253 -19.32 4.28 7.20
C ALA A 253 -19.43 4.84 8.65
N PRO A 254 -18.68 5.90 9.01
CA PRO A 254 -17.78 6.70 8.15
C PRO A 254 -16.47 6.01 7.78
N PRO A 255 -15.70 6.52 6.80
CA PRO A 255 -14.37 6.03 6.47
C PRO A 255 -13.44 6.16 7.68
N THR A 256 -13.19 5.09 8.41
CA THR A 256 -12.54 5.19 9.73
C THR A 256 -11.18 4.53 9.84
N PHE A 257 -10.73 3.94 8.72
CA PHE A 257 -9.43 3.32 8.58
C PHE A 257 -8.90 3.57 7.16
N GLY A 258 -7.91 4.46 7.07
CA GLY A 258 -7.17 4.76 5.86
C GLY A 258 -6.08 3.72 5.61
N VAL A 259 -5.83 3.42 4.34
CA VAL A 259 -4.98 2.30 3.93
C VAL A 259 -3.81 2.79 3.10
N ASP A 260 -2.60 2.58 3.60
CA ASP A 260 -1.35 2.86 2.90
C ASP A 260 -0.94 1.69 2.01
N TYR A 261 -1.10 0.47 2.54
CA TYR A 261 -0.82 -0.79 1.86
C TYR A 261 -1.97 -1.76 2.05
N ARG A 262 -2.34 -2.46 0.98
CA ARG A 262 -3.32 -3.55 1.04
C ARG A 262 -2.71 -4.82 0.48
N ILE A 263 -2.62 -5.86 1.29
CA ILE A 263 -2.28 -7.19 0.81
C ILE A 263 -3.58 -7.85 0.34
N GLU A 264 -3.67 -8.12 -0.95
CA GLU A 264 -4.81 -8.80 -1.56
C GLU A 264 -4.38 -10.24 -1.88
N TYR A 265 -5.05 -11.23 -1.30
CA TYR A 265 -4.78 -12.63 -1.55
C TYR A 265 -6.03 -13.42 -1.88
N ALA A 266 -5.84 -14.51 -2.62
CA ALA A 266 -6.86 -15.50 -2.93
C ALA A 266 -6.36 -16.89 -2.57
N VAL A 267 -7.25 -17.73 -2.07
CA VAL A 267 -7.01 -19.15 -1.78
C VAL A 267 -8.20 -19.92 -2.30
N GLY A 268 -7.96 -20.95 -3.11
CA GLY A 268 -9.05 -21.79 -3.57
C GLY A 268 -8.71 -22.67 -4.76
N ALA A 269 -9.52 -23.71 -4.95
CA ALA A 269 -9.44 -24.56 -6.13
C ALA A 269 -9.92 -23.83 -7.39
N LEU A 270 -10.86 -22.89 -7.27
CA LEU A 270 -11.38 -22.12 -8.41
C LEU A 270 -10.57 -20.84 -8.68
N THR A 271 -10.15 -20.13 -7.63
CA THR A 271 -9.36 -18.90 -7.74
C THR A 271 -7.88 -19.13 -7.92
N GLY A 272 -7.40 -20.33 -7.55
CA GLY A 272 -5.97 -20.54 -7.33
C GLY A 272 -5.52 -19.90 -6.03
N THR A 273 -4.21 -20.00 -5.79
CA THR A 273 -3.53 -19.43 -4.63
C THR A 273 -2.60 -18.34 -5.14
N ASP A 274 -2.86 -17.09 -4.75
CA ASP A 274 -2.04 -15.95 -5.16
C ASP A 274 -2.15 -14.81 -4.15
N ALA A 275 -1.13 -13.94 -4.11
CA ALA A 275 -1.10 -12.77 -3.26
C ALA A 275 -0.32 -11.62 -3.92
N ASN A 276 -0.76 -10.39 -3.66
CA ASN A 276 -0.10 -9.17 -4.11
C ASN A 276 -0.23 -8.05 -3.07
N ILE A 277 0.71 -7.11 -3.10
CA ILE A 277 0.66 -5.89 -2.29
C ILE A 277 0.26 -4.73 -3.20
N LYS A 278 -0.83 -4.07 -2.87
CA LYS A 278 -1.32 -2.86 -3.52
C LYS A 278 -0.94 -1.63 -2.71
N MET A 279 -0.43 -0.61 -3.39
CA MET A 279 0.10 0.61 -2.78
C MET A 279 0.03 1.78 -3.76
N ILE A 280 0.24 3.01 -3.28
CA ILE A 280 0.39 4.18 -4.17
C ILE A 280 1.60 4.00 -5.09
N LYS A 281 1.42 4.33 -6.37
CA LYS A 281 2.51 4.39 -7.33
C LYS A 281 3.27 5.71 -7.15
N THR A 282 4.20 5.71 -6.19
CA THR A 282 5.05 6.86 -5.89
C THR A 282 5.78 7.35 -7.14
N GLY A 283 5.74 8.66 -7.39
CA GLY A 283 6.40 9.29 -8.54
C GLY A 283 5.61 9.28 -9.85
N SER A 284 4.42 8.67 -9.90
CA SER A 284 3.52 8.84 -11.06
C SER A 284 3.05 10.30 -11.16
N GLU A 285 2.81 10.78 -12.38
CA GLU A 285 2.29 12.15 -12.59
C GLU A 285 0.91 12.33 -11.92
N MET A 286 0.11 11.26 -11.86
CA MET A 286 -1.20 11.29 -11.19
C MET A 286 -1.04 11.37 -9.67
N ALA A 287 -0.14 10.59 -9.08
CA ALA A 287 0.17 10.68 -7.65
C ALA A 287 0.72 12.06 -7.27
N LYS A 288 1.60 12.66 -8.10
CA LYS A 288 2.12 14.03 -7.89
C LYS A 288 1.03 15.10 -7.96
N LEU A 289 -0.05 14.84 -8.70
CA LEU A 289 -1.22 15.70 -8.78
C LEU A 289 -2.24 15.41 -7.66
N GLY A 290 -1.90 14.51 -6.73
CA GLY A 290 -2.73 14.17 -5.57
C GLY A 290 -3.86 13.19 -5.88
N TYR A 291 -3.69 12.27 -6.84
CA TYR A 291 -4.62 11.18 -7.13
C TYR A 291 -4.11 9.81 -6.64
N SER A 292 -5.02 8.93 -6.20
CA SER A 292 -4.76 7.55 -5.81
C SER A 292 -4.44 6.63 -7.02
N ASP A 293 -3.38 6.94 -7.75
CA ASP A 293 -2.83 6.04 -8.77
C ASP A 293 -2.04 4.93 -8.08
N THR A 294 -2.58 3.71 -8.11
CA THR A 294 -2.03 2.56 -7.38
C THR A 294 -1.23 1.63 -8.30
N ARG A 295 -0.29 0.90 -7.71
CA ARG A 295 0.37 -0.26 -8.31
C ARG A 295 0.12 -1.50 -7.47
N SER A 296 0.17 -2.67 -8.11
CA SER A 296 0.17 -3.97 -7.43
C SER A 296 1.49 -4.68 -7.71
N THR A 297 2.14 -5.15 -6.66
CA THR A 297 3.38 -5.93 -6.71
C THR A 297 3.06 -7.36 -6.30
N PRO A 298 3.28 -8.37 -7.16
CA PRO A 298 3.08 -9.78 -6.79
C PRO A 298 3.98 -10.18 -5.62
N ILE A 299 3.47 -10.97 -4.67
CA ILE A 299 4.28 -11.56 -3.58
C ILE A 299 5.02 -12.80 -4.09
N GLY A 300 6.22 -13.03 -3.58
CA GLY A 300 6.98 -14.27 -3.77
C GLY A 300 8.04 -14.23 -4.86
N VAL A 301 8.82 -15.31 -4.92
CA VAL A 301 9.93 -15.49 -5.87
C VAL A 301 9.37 -15.74 -7.28
N PRO A 302 9.95 -15.13 -8.34
CA PRO A 302 11.22 -14.39 -8.36
C PRO A 302 11.12 -12.88 -8.11
N TYR A 303 9.97 -12.35 -7.71
CA TYR A 303 9.73 -10.90 -7.67
C TYR A 303 10.32 -10.25 -6.43
N ASN A 304 10.16 -10.89 -5.28
CA ASN A 304 10.63 -10.44 -3.96
C ASN A 304 10.73 -11.64 -3.03
N ASP A 305 11.17 -11.37 -1.81
CA ASP A 305 11.34 -12.32 -0.72
C ASP A 305 10.19 -12.28 0.30
N ALA A 306 9.03 -11.70 -0.06
CA ALA A 306 7.82 -11.85 0.75
C ALA A 306 7.20 -13.24 0.58
N THR A 307 6.65 -13.79 1.66
CA THR A 307 6.07 -15.13 1.69
C THR A 307 4.56 -15.10 1.92
N PHE A 308 3.88 -16.07 1.32
CA PHE A 308 2.47 -16.35 1.48
C PHE A 308 2.26 -17.87 1.48
N LYS A 309 1.82 -18.40 2.62
CA LYS A 309 1.61 -19.83 2.85
C LYS A 309 0.19 -20.08 3.32
N VAL A 310 -0.40 -21.15 2.81
CA VAL A 310 -1.71 -21.66 3.24
C VAL A 310 -1.50 -23.03 3.87
N SER A 311 -2.06 -23.25 5.05
CA SER A 311 -2.02 -24.56 5.71
C SER A 311 -3.31 -24.80 6.50
N GLY A 312 -4.12 -25.75 6.05
CA GLY A 312 -5.42 -26.08 6.61
C GLY A 312 -6.39 -24.90 6.60
N ASN A 313 -6.66 -24.36 7.79
CA ASN A 313 -7.53 -23.20 8.00
C ASN A 313 -6.76 -21.89 8.22
N LYS A 314 -5.48 -21.83 7.83
CA LYS A 314 -4.61 -20.69 8.12
C LYS A 314 -3.98 -20.11 6.88
N VAL A 315 -3.85 -18.79 6.88
CA VAL A 315 -3.00 -18.00 5.99
C VAL A 315 -1.85 -17.42 6.81
N PHE A 316 -0.63 -17.54 6.29
CA PHE A 316 0.57 -16.91 6.81
C PHE A 316 1.15 -15.97 5.77
N LEU A 317 1.49 -14.76 6.19
CA LEU A 317 2.14 -13.74 5.38
C LEU A 317 3.41 -13.27 6.09
N GLY A 318 4.53 -13.25 5.37
CA GLY A 318 5.78 -12.63 5.81
C GLY A 318 6.15 -11.51 4.84
N ILE A 319 5.96 -10.26 5.25
CA ILE A 319 6.20 -9.08 4.40
C ILE A 319 7.42 -8.31 4.91
N PRO A 320 8.52 -8.23 4.15
CA PRO A 320 9.64 -7.37 4.48
C PRO A 320 9.19 -5.90 4.59
N LEU A 321 9.61 -5.20 5.65
CA LEU A 321 9.27 -3.79 5.87
C LEU A 321 9.82 -2.87 4.77
N SER A 322 10.84 -3.30 4.02
CA SER A 322 11.32 -2.62 2.82
C SER A 322 10.25 -2.50 1.74
N MET A 323 9.33 -3.47 1.65
CA MET A 323 8.18 -3.41 0.75
C MET A 323 7.08 -2.46 1.26
N LEU A 324 7.15 -2.06 2.54
CA LEU A 324 6.24 -1.13 3.19
C LEU A 324 6.88 0.25 3.43
N GLY A 325 7.94 0.59 2.68
CA GLY A 325 8.57 1.90 2.72
C GLY A 325 9.60 2.11 3.83
N ASN A 326 10.12 1.01 4.41
CA ASN A 326 11.01 1.01 5.59
C ASN A 326 10.34 1.60 6.83
N ASP A 327 9.10 1.18 7.06
CA ASP A 327 8.38 1.50 8.27
C ASP A 327 9.12 0.98 9.52
N ASP A 328 8.88 1.56 10.70
CA ASP A 328 9.47 1.08 11.95
C ASP A 328 8.80 -0.19 12.51
N GLY A 329 7.78 -0.68 11.79
CA GLY A 329 7.02 -1.88 12.07
C GLY A 329 5.78 -1.62 12.91
N ASN A 330 5.61 -0.41 13.47
CA ASN A 330 4.49 -0.05 14.33
C ASN A 330 3.34 0.50 13.47
N MET A 331 2.43 -0.41 13.10
CA MET A 331 1.37 -0.19 12.13
C MET A 331 0.02 -0.57 12.75
N TYR A 332 -1.06 -0.07 12.16
CA TYR A 332 -2.40 -0.58 12.43
C TYR A 332 -2.85 -1.52 11.31
N ILE A 333 -3.49 -2.63 11.69
CA ILE A 333 -3.87 -3.69 10.75
C ILE A 333 -5.33 -4.10 10.95
N THR A 334 -6.06 -4.23 9.84
CA THR A 334 -7.34 -4.92 9.77
C THR A 334 -7.29 -6.00 8.68
N ALA A 335 -8.10 -7.03 8.82
CA ALA A 335 -8.29 -8.04 7.81
C ALA A 335 -9.76 -8.15 7.45
N ASP A 336 -10.05 -8.18 6.16
CA ASP A 336 -11.36 -8.44 5.60
C ASP A 336 -11.29 -9.72 4.77
N SER A 337 -12.36 -10.50 4.74
CA SER A 337 -12.43 -11.75 3.99
C SER A 337 -13.82 -11.99 3.41
N PHE A 338 -13.87 -12.55 2.22
CA PHE A 338 -15.10 -12.79 1.49
C PHE A 338 -14.97 -14.01 0.55
N SER A 339 -16.10 -14.65 0.26
CA SER A 339 -16.15 -15.77 -0.69
C SER A 339 -16.41 -15.29 -2.12
N LEU A 340 -16.03 -16.07 -3.14
CA LEU A 340 -16.33 -15.72 -4.54
C LEU A 340 -17.83 -15.60 -4.82
N GLN A 341 -18.64 -16.47 -4.21
CA GLN A 341 -20.10 -16.40 -4.33
C GLN A 341 -20.68 -15.19 -3.56
N GLY A 342 -19.98 -14.76 -2.50
CA GLY A 342 -20.27 -13.56 -1.72
C GLY A 342 -19.89 -12.24 -2.42
N SER A 343 -18.97 -12.22 -3.39
CA SER A 343 -18.62 -10.97 -4.12
C SER A 343 -19.78 -10.33 -4.88
N LEU A 344 -20.86 -11.10 -5.15
CA LEU A 344 -22.10 -10.61 -5.75
C LEU A 344 -23.23 -10.39 -4.72
N GLY A 345 -23.04 -10.80 -3.46
CA GLY A 345 -24.04 -10.80 -2.39
C GLY A 345 -23.68 -10.01 -1.12
N GLY A 346 -22.42 -9.57 -0.96
CA GLY A 346 -21.99 -8.66 0.11
C GLY A 346 -21.74 -9.28 1.49
N GLU A 347 -21.56 -10.59 1.61
CA GLU A 347 -21.11 -11.19 2.89
C GLU A 347 -19.59 -11.06 3.00
N MET A 348 -19.18 -10.05 3.75
CA MET A 348 -17.80 -9.77 4.15
C MET A 348 -17.67 -10.00 5.64
N ASP A 349 -16.57 -10.62 6.03
CA ASP A 349 -16.16 -10.78 7.41
C ASP A 349 -14.91 -9.97 7.70
N SER A 350 -14.76 -9.45 8.91
CA SER A 350 -13.71 -8.50 9.22
C SER A 350 -13.21 -8.59 10.65
N VAL A 351 -11.89 -8.61 10.82
CA VAL A 351 -11.22 -8.66 12.11
C VAL A 351 -10.15 -7.55 12.23
N PRO A 352 -10.05 -6.83 13.35
CA PRO A 352 -11.01 -6.78 14.46
C PRO A 352 -12.41 -6.35 13.97
N ASP A 353 -13.48 -6.91 14.55
CA ASP A 353 -14.89 -6.77 14.15
C ASP A 353 -15.16 -5.50 13.32
N TYR A 354 -15.70 -5.64 12.11
CA TYR A 354 -15.87 -4.53 11.15
C TYR A 354 -16.25 -3.18 11.81
N GLY A 355 -15.32 -2.23 11.76
CA GLY A 355 -15.54 -0.87 12.29
C GLY A 355 -15.25 -0.66 13.77
N GLN A 356 -14.85 -1.70 14.53
CA GLN A 356 -14.61 -1.59 15.98
C GLN A 356 -13.17 -1.20 16.33
N GLY A 357 -12.19 -1.50 15.48
CA GLY A 357 -10.81 -1.20 15.75
C GLY A 357 -9.82 -1.71 14.71
N ALA A 358 -8.55 -1.49 14.98
CA ALA A 358 -7.43 -2.07 14.25
C ALA A 358 -6.39 -2.62 15.23
N LEU A 359 -5.75 -3.73 14.87
CA LEU A 359 -4.69 -4.33 15.68
C LEU A 359 -3.42 -3.48 15.57
N ASN A 360 -2.87 -3.07 16.72
CA ASN A 360 -1.59 -2.38 16.81
C ASN A 360 -0.44 -3.40 16.91
N THR A 361 0.47 -3.39 15.94
CA THR A 361 1.63 -4.30 15.92
C THR A 361 2.67 -3.99 17.00
N ALA A 362 2.66 -2.81 17.63
CA ALA A 362 3.63 -2.48 18.68
C ALA A 362 3.40 -3.27 19.98
N ASP A 363 2.14 -3.43 20.39
CA ASP A 363 1.78 -3.99 21.69
C ASP A 363 0.57 -4.93 21.69
N GLY A 364 -0.05 -5.16 20.53
CA GLY A 364 -1.22 -6.01 20.38
C GLY A 364 -2.52 -5.38 20.86
N SER A 365 -2.52 -4.09 21.23
CA SER A 365 -3.74 -3.39 21.61
C SER A 365 -4.64 -3.14 20.39
N ILE A 366 -5.95 -2.99 20.64
CA ILE A 366 -6.89 -2.58 19.59
C ILE A 366 -7.00 -1.07 19.62
N LYS A 367 -6.56 -0.42 18.54
CA LYS A 367 -6.75 1.01 18.30
C LYS A 367 -8.21 1.24 17.90
N PRO A 368 -9.00 2.01 18.66
CA PRO A 368 -10.34 2.39 18.25
C PRO A 368 -10.31 3.20 16.95
N LEU A 369 -11.25 2.93 16.06
CA LEU A 369 -11.41 3.70 14.84
C LEU A 369 -12.08 5.05 15.10
N LEU A 370 -12.09 5.90 14.08
CA LEU A 370 -12.65 7.24 14.14
C LEU A 370 -14.13 7.20 14.56
N ALA A 371 -14.53 8.08 15.48
CA ALA A 371 -15.91 8.21 15.91
C ALA A 371 -16.20 9.64 16.30
N TYR A 372 -17.44 10.10 16.10
CA TYR A 372 -17.85 11.45 16.48
C TYR A 372 -17.51 11.74 17.95
N GLY A 373 -16.80 12.84 18.16
CA GLY A 373 -16.59 13.41 19.48
C GLY A 373 -17.89 13.92 20.12
N ALA A 374 -17.77 14.40 21.36
CA ALA A 374 -18.87 15.00 22.10
C ALA A 374 -19.35 16.34 21.50
N ASP A 375 -18.59 16.91 20.57
CA ASP A 375 -18.83 18.16 19.85
C ASP A 375 -19.69 17.97 18.58
N LYS A 376 -20.17 16.76 18.32
CA LYS A 376 -21.12 16.47 17.26
C LYS A 376 -22.30 17.45 17.29
N LYS A 377 -22.51 18.13 16.17
CA LYS A 377 -23.65 19.00 15.89
C LYS A 377 -24.45 18.46 14.71
N THR A 378 -25.75 18.68 14.73
CA THR A 378 -26.65 18.29 13.64
C THR A 378 -27.22 19.54 13.01
N LEU A 379 -26.98 19.70 11.71
CA LEU A 379 -27.71 20.57 10.81
C LEU A 379 -28.94 19.81 10.31
N THR A 380 -30.11 20.44 10.40
CA THR A 380 -31.38 19.87 9.92
C THR A 380 -31.92 20.73 8.79
N ASP A 381 -32.45 20.07 7.77
CA ASP A 381 -33.01 20.67 6.56
C ASP A 381 -34.40 20.10 6.26
N ALA A 382 -35.22 20.80 5.49
CA ALA A 382 -36.66 20.57 5.46
C ALA A 382 -37.13 19.71 4.27
N ALA A 383 -36.82 18.41 4.31
CA ALA A 383 -37.29 17.36 3.40
C ALA A 383 -38.41 17.74 2.40
N GLY A 384 -38.10 17.67 1.11
CA GLY A 384 -38.99 18.01 0.00
C GLY A 384 -39.01 19.50 -0.34
N ASP A 385 -38.04 20.26 0.17
CA ASP A 385 -37.71 21.64 -0.21
C ASP A 385 -36.78 21.71 -1.42
N SER A 386 -36.20 20.57 -1.83
CA SER A 386 -35.50 20.48 -3.11
C SER A 386 -36.36 20.94 -4.28
N THR A 387 -35.74 21.76 -5.13
CA THR A 387 -36.33 22.20 -6.41
C THR A 387 -36.09 21.19 -7.54
N GLY A 388 -35.42 20.08 -7.24
CA GLY A 388 -35.23 18.93 -8.12
C GLY A 388 -36.56 18.22 -8.40
N PHE A 389 -36.67 17.58 -9.57
CA PHE A 389 -37.91 16.92 -9.99
C PHE A 389 -38.13 15.55 -9.30
N GLY A 390 -37.64 15.39 -8.06
CA GLY A 390 -37.67 14.13 -7.31
C GLY A 390 -36.63 13.13 -7.79
N TYR A 391 -35.41 13.59 -8.05
CA TYR A 391 -34.27 12.73 -8.34
C TYR A 391 -33.69 12.21 -7.03
N ASP A 392 -33.09 11.01 -7.02
CA ASP A 392 -32.37 10.57 -5.83
C ASP A 392 -31.14 11.48 -5.61
N GLY A 393 -30.70 11.64 -4.36
CA GLY A 393 -29.54 12.48 -4.01
C GLY A 393 -29.74 14.00 -4.13
N ASP A 394 -30.95 14.48 -4.47
CA ASP A 394 -31.24 15.90 -4.70
C ASP A 394 -31.80 16.65 -3.47
N ASP A 395 -32.21 15.95 -2.41
CA ASP A 395 -32.90 16.49 -1.23
C ASP A 395 -32.16 16.08 0.05
N ILE A 396 -31.41 17.02 0.64
CA ILE A 396 -30.69 16.88 1.89
C ILE A 396 -31.72 17.01 3.03
N ILE A 397 -31.63 16.13 4.03
CA ILE A 397 -32.51 16.19 5.22
C ILE A 397 -31.73 16.61 6.46
N SER A 398 -30.45 16.22 6.54
CA SER A 398 -29.62 16.58 7.68
C SER A 398 -28.15 16.35 7.37
N ALA A 399 -27.29 17.06 8.10
CA ALA A 399 -25.89 16.76 8.18
C ALA A 399 -25.44 16.70 9.64
N ASP A 400 -24.87 15.56 10.04
CA ASP A 400 -24.14 15.43 11.29
C ASP A 400 -22.68 15.81 11.06
N ILE A 401 -22.14 16.71 11.86
CA ILE A 401 -20.77 17.20 11.74
C ILE A 401 -20.11 17.20 13.12
N GLY A 402 -18.90 16.68 13.23
CA GLY A 402 -18.12 16.71 14.46
C GLY A 402 -16.67 16.35 14.21
N PHE A 403 -15.88 16.26 15.28
CA PHE A 403 -14.45 16.04 15.17
C PHE A 403 -14.01 14.83 15.99
N THR A 404 -12.90 14.24 15.56
CA THR A 404 -12.21 13.17 16.28
C THR A 404 -10.73 13.26 15.95
N ASP A 405 -9.90 13.45 16.98
CA ASP A 405 -8.52 13.90 16.81
C ASP A 405 -8.43 15.07 15.79
N ASN A 406 -7.50 15.03 14.84
CA ASN A 406 -7.35 16.03 13.78
C ASN A 406 -8.19 15.73 12.52
N ILE A 407 -9.34 15.09 12.68
CA ILE A 407 -10.20 14.66 11.57
C ILE A 407 -11.64 15.16 11.79
N MET A 408 -12.20 15.78 10.77
CA MET A 408 -13.61 16.14 10.73
C MET A 408 -14.44 14.99 10.15
N LEU A 409 -15.48 14.57 10.87
CA LEU A 409 -16.45 13.60 10.38
C LEU A 409 -17.71 14.33 9.95
N ILE A 410 -18.23 13.97 8.76
CA ILE A 410 -19.51 14.48 8.24
C ILE A 410 -20.37 13.30 7.80
N THR A 411 -21.65 13.30 8.17
CA THR A 411 -22.64 12.36 7.65
C THR A 411 -23.81 13.15 7.09
N ILE A 412 -23.96 13.12 5.77
CA ILE A 412 -25.04 13.80 5.05
C ILE A 412 -26.12 12.77 4.75
N ALA A 413 -27.35 13.03 5.19
CA ALA A 413 -28.51 12.19 4.92
C ALA A 413 -29.41 12.85 3.90
N TYR A 414 -29.84 12.07 2.92
CA TYR A 414 -30.75 12.49 1.86
C TYR A 414 -32.12 11.84 2.05
N ALA A 415 -33.17 12.41 1.44
CA ALA A 415 -34.49 11.78 1.41
C ALA A 415 -34.47 10.43 0.70
N SER A 416 -33.75 10.36 -0.40
CA SER A 416 -33.38 9.14 -1.10
C SER A 416 -32.00 9.30 -1.74
N LEU A 417 -31.28 8.20 -1.89
CA LEU A 417 -30.00 8.15 -2.58
C LEU A 417 -29.92 6.78 -3.25
N GLU A 418 -29.68 6.77 -4.56
CA GLU A 418 -29.48 5.55 -5.34
C GLU A 418 -28.06 5.56 -5.94
N LEU A 419 -27.58 4.40 -6.39
CA LEU A 419 -26.22 4.24 -6.95
C LEU A 419 -25.99 5.02 -8.25
N ASP A 420 -27.02 5.57 -8.87
CA ASP A 420 -26.94 6.37 -10.11
C ASP A 420 -27.86 7.60 -10.02
N ASP A 421 -27.51 8.52 -9.11
CA ASP A 421 -28.28 9.74 -8.84
C ASP A 421 -27.94 10.90 -9.80
N GLY A 422 -26.72 10.91 -10.35
CA GLY A 422 -26.18 11.99 -11.18
C GLY A 422 -26.03 13.34 -10.45
N ALA A 423 -26.36 13.38 -9.16
CA ALA A 423 -26.28 14.55 -8.31
C ALA A 423 -24.85 14.73 -7.80
N ILE A 424 -24.41 15.98 -7.74
CA ILE A 424 -23.12 16.35 -7.16
C ILE A 424 -23.43 17.11 -5.88
N THR A 425 -23.01 16.55 -4.76
CA THR A 425 -23.01 17.22 -3.47
C THR A 425 -21.69 17.95 -3.28
N THR A 426 -21.75 19.20 -2.83
CA THR A 426 -20.57 19.97 -2.46
C THR A 426 -20.72 20.48 -1.03
N VAL A 427 -19.72 20.17 -0.20
CA VAL A 427 -19.57 20.76 1.14
C VAL A 427 -18.63 21.94 1.02
N TYR A 428 -19.07 23.10 1.48
CA TYR A 428 -18.30 24.34 1.48
C TYR A 428 -17.77 24.63 2.89
N PHE A 429 -16.49 24.98 2.98
CA PHE A 429 -15.81 25.29 4.22
C PHE A 429 -15.27 26.72 4.16
N ASP A 430 -15.83 27.58 5.01
CA ASP A 430 -15.34 28.94 5.26
C ASP A 430 -14.59 28.94 6.60
N THR A 431 -13.27 28.81 6.51
CA THR A 431 -12.36 28.62 7.66
C THR A 431 -12.03 29.93 8.37
N ASN A 432 -12.17 31.06 7.68
CA ASN A 432 -11.90 32.38 8.25
C ASN A 432 -13.18 33.14 8.68
N GLN A 433 -14.35 32.56 8.39
CA GLN A 433 -15.69 33.08 8.71
C GLN A 433 -15.98 34.47 8.10
N ASP A 434 -15.44 34.75 6.93
CA ASP A 434 -15.65 36.01 6.20
C ASP A 434 -16.84 35.98 5.23
N ASN A 435 -17.57 34.85 5.19
CA ASN A 435 -18.65 34.51 4.27
C ASN A 435 -18.18 34.17 2.84
N SER A 436 -16.91 33.82 2.66
CA SER A 436 -16.36 33.27 1.42
C SER A 436 -15.74 31.90 1.70
N PRO A 437 -16.21 30.81 1.05
CA PRO A 437 -15.58 29.50 1.21
C PRO A 437 -14.10 29.52 0.81
N ASP A 438 -13.25 29.03 1.71
CA ASP A 438 -11.81 28.84 1.49
C ASP A 438 -11.53 27.48 0.82
N TYR A 439 -12.32 26.47 1.17
CA TYR A 439 -12.23 25.11 0.67
C TYR A 439 -13.61 24.55 0.29
N MET A 440 -13.62 23.56 -0.59
CA MET A 440 -14.82 22.81 -0.94
C MET A 440 -14.49 21.36 -1.25
N LEU A 441 -15.35 20.44 -0.79
CA LEU A 441 -15.30 19.03 -1.14
C LEU A 441 -16.53 18.70 -1.99
N SER A 442 -16.31 18.45 -3.28
CA SER A 442 -17.37 18.01 -4.20
C SER A 442 -17.27 16.53 -4.44
N PHE A 443 -18.40 15.84 -4.39
CA PHE A 443 -18.50 14.42 -4.68
C PHE A 443 -19.83 14.06 -5.32
N GLY A 444 -19.88 12.92 -5.98
CA GLY A 444 -21.10 12.41 -6.58
C GLY A 444 -20.94 10.97 -7.02
N LEU A 445 -22.07 10.34 -7.32
CA LEU A 445 -22.16 8.97 -7.81
C LEU A 445 -22.56 8.99 -9.28
N TYR A 446 -21.89 8.19 -10.10
CA TYR A 446 -22.26 8.06 -11.49
C TYR A 446 -22.05 6.63 -11.97
N ASN A 447 -23.12 5.97 -12.43
CA ASN A 447 -23.11 4.53 -12.78
C ASN A 447 -22.53 3.61 -11.68
N GLY A 448 -22.75 3.92 -10.41
CA GLY A 448 -22.22 3.17 -9.27
C GLY A 448 -20.77 3.49 -8.89
N ASP A 449 -20.09 4.39 -9.62
CA ASP A 449 -18.75 4.85 -9.26
C ASP A 449 -18.84 6.13 -8.41
N LEU A 450 -18.37 6.05 -7.17
CA LEU A 450 -18.20 7.22 -6.30
C LEU A 450 -16.93 7.99 -6.70
N SER A 451 -17.00 9.31 -6.70
CA SER A 451 -15.82 10.16 -6.90
C SER A 451 -15.90 11.42 -6.06
N GLY A 452 -14.78 11.77 -5.42
CA GLY A 452 -14.63 12.93 -4.55
C GLY A 452 -13.41 13.77 -4.91
N THR A 453 -13.53 15.09 -4.76
CA THR A 453 -12.43 16.02 -5.02
C THR A 453 -12.48 17.19 -4.06
N MET A 454 -11.34 17.47 -3.44
CA MET A 454 -11.14 18.62 -2.56
C MET A 454 -10.47 19.76 -3.31
N PHE A 455 -10.98 20.97 -3.12
CA PHE A 455 -10.47 22.19 -3.73
C PHE A 455 -10.16 23.22 -2.64
N GLY A 456 -9.06 23.96 -2.80
CA GLY A 456 -8.77 25.08 -1.91
C GLY A 456 -7.35 25.61 -2.04
N MET A 457 -6.97 26.48 -1.11
CA MET A 457 -5.66 27.14 -1.08
C MET A 457 -4.70 26.42 -0.13
N TYR A 458 -3.74 25.71 -0.69
CA TYR A 458 -2.72 25.00 0.08
C TYR A 458 -1.37 25.68 -0.09
N ASN A 459 -0.72 26.07 1.02
CA ASN A 459 0.56 26.78 1.00
C ASN A 459 0.55 28.02 0.07
N GLY A 460 -0.55 28.78 0.09
CA GLY A 460 -0.73 29.98 -0.74
C GLY A 460 -0.96 29.72 -2.24
N LYS A 461 -1.19 28.47 -2.65
CA LYS A 461 -1.52 28.10 -4.03
C LYS A 461 -2.84 27.36 -4.11
N TYR A 462 -3.64 27.70 -5.11
CA TYR A 462 -4.83 26.93 -5.42
C TYR A 462 -4.42 25.54 -5.87
N SER A 463 -4.94 24.51 -5.20
CA SER A 463 -4.73 23.12 -5.54
C SER A 463 -6.05 22.36 -5.54
N VAL A 464 -6.05 21.28 -6.32
CA VAL A 464 -7.11 20.28 -6.37
C VAL A 464 -6.49 18.98 -5.90
N ARG A 465 -7.18 18.24 -5.03
CA ARG A 465 -6.74 16.92 -4.54
C ARG A 465 -7.87 15.92 -4.72
N GLU A 466 -7.52 14.70 -5.13
CA GLU A 466 -8.43 13.57 -5.08
C GLU A 466 -8.80 13.30 -3.63
N ALA A 467 -10.07 12.98 -3.37
CA ALA A 467 -10.58 12.78 -2.02
C ALA A 467 -11.64 11.67 -1.95
N THR A 468 -11.72 10.77 -2.94
CA THR A 468 -12.73 9.69 -2.94
C THR A 468 -12.51 8.75 -1.76
N HIS A 469 -11.26 8.47 -1.41
CA HIS A 469 -10.91 7.66 -0.24
C HIS A 469 -11.36 8.25 1.11
N LEU A 470 -11.80 9.52 1.13
CA LEU A 470 -12.36 10.16 2.32
C LEU A 470 -13.88 10.00 2.40
N ILE A 471 -14.51 9.29 1.45
CA ILE A 471 -15.97 9.25 1.28
C ILE A 471 -16.45 7.81 1.12
N THR A 472 -17.54 7.46 1.82
CA THR A 472 -18.26 6.19 1.66
C THR A 472 -19.76 6.43 1.61
N MET A 473 -20.48 5.67 0.80
CA MET A 473 -21.96 5.64 0.76
C MET A 473 -22.48 4.45 1.56
N GLN A 474 -23.51 4.65 2.39
CA GLN A 474 -24.29 3.55 2.97
C GLN A 474 -25.77 3.93 3.08
N GLY A 475 -26.62 3.20 2.36
CA GLY A 475 -28.05 3.50 2.28
C GLY A 475 -28.29 4.89 1.69
N ASN A 476 -29.13 5.69 2.34
CA ASN A 476 -29.44 7.07 1.94
C ASN A 476 -28.47 8.13 2.50
N LYS A 477 -27.24 7.73 2.82
CA LYS A 477 -26.27 8.59 3.50
C LYS A 477 -24.90 8.54 2.86
N MET A 478 -24.26 9.69 2.88
CA MET A 478 -22.86 9.88 2.51
C MET A 478 -22.06 10.20 3.76
N TYR A 479 -20.95 9.49 3.95
CA TYR A 479 -20.10 9.60 5.11
C TYR A 479 -18.72 10.08 4.67
N LEU A 480 -18.20 11.07 5.35
CA LEU A 480 -16.94 11.71 5.03
C LEU A 480 -16.04 11.75 6.26
N SER A 481 -14.74 11.54 6.04
CA SER A 481 -13.70 11.70 7.06
C SER A 481 -12.60 12.59 6.49
N ILE A 482 -12.51 13.84 6.93
CA ILE A 482 -11.64 14.85 6.32
C ILE A 482 -10.52 15.20 7.31
N PRO A 483 -9.28 14.75 7.07
CA PRO A 483 -8.15 15.11 7.93
C PRO A 483 -7.77 16.59 7.79
N ALA A 484 -7.17 17.15 8.84
CA ALA A 484 -6.69 18.54 8.87
C ALA A 484 -5.69 18.90 7.76
N GLU A 485 -5.03 17.93 7.13
CA GLU A 485 -4.16 18.20 5.99
C GLU A 485 -4.92 18.63 4.72
N PHE A 486 -6.21 18.26 4.62
CA PHE A 486 -7.13 18.69 3.56
C PHE A 486 -7.86 19.98 3.93
N LEU A 487 -7.97 20.28 5.22
CA LEU A 487 -8.58 21.48 5.79
C LEU A 487 -7.64 22.09 6.85
N PRO A 488 -6.56 22.80 6.45
CA PRO A 488 -5.55 23.29 7.40
C PRO A 488 -6.08 24.52 8.17
N ASP A 489 -6.88 24.27 9.19
CA ASP A 489 -7.56 25.27 10.03
C ASP A 489 -7.58 24.84 11.52
N ASP A 490 -8.05 25.73 12.41
CA ASP A 490 -8.25 25.48 13.85
C ASP A 490 -9.58 24.78 14.20
N GLY A 491 -10.41 24.51 13.18
CA GLY A 491 -11.65 23.76 13.30
C GLY A 491 -12.86 24.61 13.67
N ASN A 492 -12.71 25.94 13.75
CA ASN A 492 -13.83 26.88 13.83
C ASN A 492 -14.13 27.41 12.44
N MET A 493 -15.25 26.96 11.86
CA MET A 493 -15.59 27.30 10.49
C MET A 493 -17.09 27.33 10.26
N ASP A 494 -17.47 28.03 9.20
CA ASP A 494 -18.82 28.10 8.70
C ASP A 494 -18.98 27.12 7.53
N ILE A 495 -20.01 26.26 7.59
CA ILE A 495 -20.25 25.22 6.60
C ILE A 495 -21.64 25.37 5.98
N PHE A 496 -21.74 25.07 4.69
CA PHE A 496 -23.02 24.76 4.07
C PHE A 496 -22.81 23.68 3.00
N ILE A 497 -23.89 22.99 2.65
CA ILE A 497 -23.89 21.84 1.75
C ILE A 497 -24.89 22.13 0.64
N GLU A 498 -24.52 21.84 -0.61
CA GLU A 498 -25.40 22.02 -1.77
C GLU A 498 -25.42 20.76 -2.62
N THR A 499 -26.58 20.44 -3.21
CA THR A 499 -26.73 19.42 -4.26
C THR A 499 -27.09 20.08 -5.58
N ALA A 500 -26.45 19.64 -6.67
CA ALA A 500 -26.75 20.13 -8.01
C ALA A 500 -26.52 19.05 -9.07
N LEU A 501 -27.25 19.12 -10.19
CA LEU A 501 -27.07 18.23 -11.33
C LEU A 501 -26.40 18.94 -12.51
N VAL A 502 -25.55 18.19 -13.22
CA VAL A 502 -25.02 18.58 -14.52
C VAL A 502 -25.80 17.82 -15.61
N PRO A 503 -26.64 18.48 -16.43
CA PRO A 503 -27.49 17.79 -17.39
C PRO A 503 -26.70 16.96 -18.41
N TYR A 504 -27.20 15.76 -18.70
CA TYR A 504 -26.66 14.86 -19.72
C TYR A 504 -26.55 15.56 -21.09
N GLY A 505 -25.34 15.56 -21.68
CA GLY A 505 -25.08 16.16 -23.00
C GLY A 505 -24.60 17.61 -23.01
N THR A 506 -24.37 18.22 -21.83
CA THR A 506 -23.79 19.56 -21.72
C THR A 506 -22.39 19.60 -22.36
N LYS A 507 -22.25 20.33 -23.48
CA LYS A 507 -20.97 20.46 -24.20
C LYS A 507 -20.04 21.43 -23.49
N ILE A 508 -19.18 20.91 -22.62
CA ILE A 508 -18.17 21.73 -21.96
C ILE A 508 -17.05 22.09 -22.97
N PRO A 509 -16.80 23.37 -23.29
CA PRO A 509 -15.85 23.80 -24.33
C PRO A 509 -14.43 23.26 -24.13
N GLY A 510 -13.77 22.84 -25.22
CA GLY A 510 -12.40 22.30 -25.18
C GLY A 510 -11.35 23.23 -24.54
N SER A 511 -11.52 24.55 -24.69
CA SER A 511 -10.64 25.57 -24.09
C SER A 511 -10.79 25.75 -22.58
N LYS A 512 -11.85 25.17 -21.99
CA LYS A 512 -12.11 25.10 -20.55
C LYS A 512 -11.69 23.74 -19.96
N ARG A 513 -11.10 22.87 -20.79
CA ARG A 513 -10.51 21.59 -20.41
C ARG A 513 -9.00 21.80 -20.33
N ALA A 514 -8.41 21.64 -19.16
CA ALA A 514 -6.95 21.66 -19.05
C ALA A 514 -6.37 20.41 -19.74
N GLU A 515 -5.15 20.50 -20.26
CA GLU A 515 -4.43 19.37 -20.89
C GLU A 515 -4.30 18.15 -19.94
N THR A 516 -4.47 18.38 -18.63
CA THR A 516 -4.45 17.41 -17.52
C THR A 516 -5.79 16.70 -17.26
N GLY A 517 -6.85 16.93 -18.04
CA GLY A 517 -8.15 16.27 -17.86
C GLY A 517 -9.10 16.95 -16.87
N THR A 518 -8.73 18.12 -16.33
CA THR A 518 -9.60 18.95 -15.49
C THR A 518 -10.63 19.70 -16.33
N VAL A 519 -11.88 19.74 -15.89
CA VAL A 519 -12.90 20.59 -16.52
C VAL A 519 -13.48 21.63 -15.58
N TYR A 520 -13.47 22.86 -16.10
CA TYR A 520 -14.10 24.03 -15.53
C TYR A 520 -15.61 23.96 -15.79
N ILE A 521 -16.41 23.92 -14.71
CA ILE A 521 -17.81 24.35 -14.75
C ILE A 521 -17.91 25.64 -13.95
N ASN A 522 -18.36 26.69 -14.62
CA ASN A 522 -18.86 27.90 -13.99
C ASN A 522 -20.38 27.73 -13.81
N PRO A 523 -20.89 27.79 -12.57
CA PRO A 523 -22.29 27.50 -12.22
C PRO A 523 -23.31 28.28 -13.06
N ASP A 524 -23.01 29.55 -13.35
CA ASP A 524 -23.89 30.46 -14.09
C ASP A 524 -23.79 30.27 -15.62
N SER A 525 -22.63 29.81 -16.12
CA SER A 525 -22.37 29.75 -17.56
C SER A 525 -22.61 28.38 -18.19
N ASP A 526 -22.57 27.31 -17.39
CA ASP A 526 -22.60 25.93 -17.89
C ASP A 526 -23.88 25.16 -17.45
N GLY A 527 -24.89 25.86 -16.91
CA GLY A 527 -26.26 25.34 -16.76
C GLY A 527 -26.50 24.43 -15.54
N ARG A 528 -25.86 24.70 -14.39
CA ARG A 528 -26.20 24.02 -13.14
C ARG A 528 -27.61 24.44 -12.70
N SER A 529 -28.43 23.46 -12.32
CA SER A 529 -29.62 23.72 -11.50
C SER A 529 -29.29 23.28 -10.08
N LEU A 530 -29.16 24.27 -9.18
CA LEU A 530 -29.11 24.01 -7.74
C LEU A 530 -30.45 23.37 -7.38
N TYR A 531 -30.41 22.21 -6.74
CA TYR A 531 -31.61 21.51 -6.32
C TYR A 531 -31.92 21.80 -4.88
N ASP A 532 -30.92 21.66 -4.02
CA ASP A 532 -31.10 21.85 -2.60
C ASP A 532 -29.85 22.41 -1.91
N ARG A 533 -30.04 23.02 -0.74
CA ARG A 533 -29.00 23.62 0.08
C ARG A 533 -29.35 23.52 1.56
N ALA A 534 -28.43 22.93 2.33
CA ALA A 534 -28.48 22.90 3.78
C ALA A 534 -27.41 23.81 4.41
N PRO A 535 -27.77 24.78 5.28
CA PRO A 535 -29.13 25.26 5.54
C PRO A 535 -29.69 26.05 4.35
N ASP A 536 -31.03 26.03 4.20
CA ASP A 536 -31.83 26.84 3.26
C ASP A 536 -31.28 28.27 3.02
N ALA A 537 -30.83 28.91 4.11
CA ALA A 537 -30.20 30.22 4.08
C ALA A 537 -29.10 30.35 5.13
N GLY A 538 -28.00 30.99 4.74
CA GLY A 538 -26.87 31.29 5.61
C GLY A 538 -25.84 30.16 5.67
N VAL A 539 -25.23 30.00 6.84
CA VAL A 539 -24.16 29.04 7.11
C VAL A 539 -24.37 28.37 8.47
N PHE A 540 -23.78 27.20 8.63
CA PHE A 540 -23.79 26.42 9.86
C PHE A 540 -22.42 26.46 10.54
N THR A 541 -22.32 27.19 11.65
CA THR A 541 -21.06 27.35 12.38
C THR A 541 -20.73 26.13 13.24
N ILE A 542 -19.59 25.53 12.98
CA ILE A 542 -19.00 24.46 13.78
C ILE A 542 -17.74 24.96 14.50
N GLY A 543 -17.32 24.20 15.52
CA GLY A 543 -16.13 24.57 16.29
C GLY A 543 -15.59 23.35 17.01
N ALA A 544 -14.32 23.02 16.76
CA ALA A 544 -13.66 21.84 17.32
C ALA A 544 -13.31 21.96 18.82
N ASN A 545 -13.56 23.12 19.45
CA ASN A 545 -13.19 23.41 20.84
C ASN A 545 -11.72 23.08 21.19
N GLY A 546 -10.82 23.17 20.21
CA GLY A 546 -9.38 22.84 20.34
C GLY A 546 -8.97 21.41 19.99
N ASN A 547 -9.90 20.56 19.54
CA ASN A 547 -9.63 19.15 19.15
C ASN A 547 -9.03 19.01 17.75
N PHE A 548 -9.25 19.96 16.85
CA PHE A 548 -8.72 19.98 15.50
C PHE A 548 -7.53 20.95 15.43
N GLN A 549 -6.32 20.45 15.24
CA GLN A 549 -5.11 21.27 15.23
C GLN A 549 -4.32 21.11 13.94
N ASN A 550 -3.85 22.24 13.40
CA ASN A 550 -3.01 22.27 12.21
C ASN A 550 -1.71 21.48 12.45
N GLY A 551 -1.41 20.51 11.57
CA GLY A 551 -0.29 19.58 11.68
C GLY A 551 1.12 20.18 11.52
N ASN A 552 1.31 21.49 11.72
CA ASN A 552 2.59 22.16 11.60
C ASN A 552 2.86 23.13 12.77
N ASN A 553 3.60 22.65 13.77
CA ASN A 553 4.33 23.52 14.69
C ASN A 553 5.76 23.70 14.19
N ASN A 554 6.05 24.86 13.57
CA ASN A 554 7.31 25.59 13.73
C ASN A 554 7.20 27.01 13.16
N ASN A 555 7.13 27.99 14.06
CA ASN A 555 7.51 29.40 13.89
C ASN A 555 7.48 29.98 12.46
N VAL A 556 6.31 30.47 12.05
CA VAL A 556 6.28 31.69 11.24
C VAL A 556 5.44 32.70 12.01
N GLN A 557 6.12 33.69 12.59
CA GLN A 557 5.46 34.87 13.13
C GLN A 557 4.50 35.42 12.07
N GLN A 558 3.24 35.57 12.45
CA GLN A 558 2.40 36.64 11.92
C GLN A 558 3.16 37.96 12.15
N ASP A 559 3.83 38.45 11.12
CA ASP A 559 4.34 39.81 11.08
C ASP A 559 4.04 40.42 9.71
N GLY A 560 3.09 41.36 9.71
CA GLY A 560 3.21 42.60 8.97
C GLY A 560 2.87 42.60 7.47
N GLN A 561 1.66 43.08 7.19
CA GLN A 561 1.31 43.97 6.06
C GLN A 561 1.67 43.56 4.62
N GLY A 562 0.62 43.40 3.82
CA GLY A 562 0.57 44.01 2.49
C GLY A 562 0.83 43.06 1.33
N GLU A 563 -0.20 42.33 0.93
CA GLU A 563 -0.82 42.50 -0.39
C GLU A 563 -2.19 41.84 -0.31
N GLU A 564 -3.26 42.62 -0.51
CA GLU A 564 -4.58 42.06 -0.83
C GLU A 564 -4.40 41.21 -2.08
N GLY A 565 -4.31 39.89 -1.91
CA GLY A 565 -4.50 38.95 -3.00
C GLY A 565 -5.83 39.29 -3.67
N PRO A 566 -5.93 39.21 -5.01
CA PRO A 566 -7.10 39.69 -5.74
C PRO A 566 -8.35 39.05 -5.14
N GLY A 567 -9.27 39.89 -4.67
CA GLY A 567 -10.45 39.49 -3.92
C GLY A 567 -11.15 38.28 -4.55
N PHE A 568 -11.40 37.28 -3.70
CA PHE A 568 -11.98 35.97 -4.00
C PHE A 568 -13.27 35.98 -4.84
N SER A 569 -13.94 37.13 -4.98
CA SER A 569 -15.11 37.30 -5.87
C SER A 569 -14.86 36.98 -7.36
N GLY A 570 -13.61 37.09 -7.84
CA GLY A 570 -13.27 36.79 -9.25
C GLY A 570 -12.92 35.31 -9.52
N LEU A 571 -12.54 34.57 -8.48
CA LEU A 571 -12.08 33.17 -8.55
C LEU A 571 -13.19 32.15 -8.26
N MET A 572 -14.36 32.61 -7.77
CA MET A 572 -15.63 31.85 -7.62
C MET A 572 -16.14 31.14 -8.89
N SER A 573 -15.46 31.30 -10.02
CA SER A 573 -15.84 30.68 -11.29
C SER A 573 -15.08 29.40 -11.62
N VAL A 574 -14.28 28.85 -10.70
CA VAL A 574 -13.33 27.77 -11.00
C VAL A 574 -13.56 26.54 -10.10
N ALA A 575 -13.96 25.45 -10.77
CA ALA A 575 -13.70 24.03 -10.44
C ALA A 575 -14.87 23.20 -9.89
N ALA A 576 -15.25 22.20 -10.69
CA ALA A 576 -15.75 20.88 -10.27
C ALA A 576 -16.24 20.12 -11.51
N VAL A 577 -15.32 19.48 -12.27
CA VAL A 577 -15.56 18.37 -13.21
C VAL A 577 -14.23 17.62 -13.47
N VAL A 578 -13.77 16.83 -12.52
CA VAL A 578 -12.79 15.76 -12.83
C VAL A 578 -13.46 14.39 -12.79
N ALA A 579 -14.40 14.18 -11.85
CA ALA A 579 -15.13 12.92 -11.70
C ALA A 579 -15.78 12.43 -13.01
N SER A 580 -16.49 13.29 -13.74
CA SER A 580 -17.30 12.85 -14.89
C SER A 580 -16.50 12.61 -16.19
N LEU A 581 -15.28 13.14 -16.32
CA LEU A 581 -14.49 13.04 -17.57
C LEU A 581 -13.42 11.95 -17.54
N TYR A 582 -13.02 11.49 -16.36
CA TYR A 582 -12.23 10.27 -16.24
C TYR A 582 -13.04 9.03 -16.68
N ILE A 583 -14.34 9.01 -16.35
CA ILE A 583 -15.31 7.98 -16.80
C ILE A 583 -15.47 7.97 -18.33
N MET A 584 -15.41 9.14 -19.00
CA MET A 584 -15.50 9.22 -20.46
C MET A 584 -14.20 8.86 -21.21
N ARG A 585 -13.01 8.88 -20.56
CA ARG A 585 -11.72 8.62 -21.24
C ARG A 585 -11.24 7.18 -21.16
N LYS A 586 -11.75 6.35 -20.24
CA LYS A 586 -11.49 4.90 -20.23
C LYS A 586 -12.31 4.11 -21.27
N ILE A 587 -13.20 4.76 -22.02
CA ILE A 587 -13.86 4.17 -23.19
C ILE A 587 -13.11 4.63 -24.45
N LYS A 588 -11.96 4.00 -24.67
CA LYS A 588 -11.50 3.57 -26.00
C LYS A 588 -10.49 2.44 -25.89
#